data_AF-A0A4P6E3W3-F1
#
_entry.id   AF-A0A4P6E3W3-F1
#
_cell.length_a   1.000
_cell.length_b   1.000
_cell.length_c   1.000
_cell.angle_alpha   90.00
_cell.angle_beta   90.00
_cell.angle_gamma   90.00
#
_symmetry.space_group_name_H-M   'P 1'
#
loop_
_entity.id
_entity.type
_entity.pdbx_description
1 polymer ?
#
loop_
_entity_poly.entity_id
_entity_poly.type
_entity_poly.pdbx_seq_one_letter_code
_entity_poly.pdbx_strand_id
1 'polypeptide(L)'
;MTSFKQGMTVAVICASLLSVIAGCSGNGQSTTDKPAGEHAKTTSSNDEITVEQLPWNVEEGIDNGDRRVMVSFTNNTNHDITEFEVDYSLKADITDEQIAQAFEGTASGVTPEDVRNTSLNCTIRSMTGQGESATGFCDYGAWYMTSMAQLDLAEPDILTVQYVNTDSNTLDTVYYDFNSKKKNKDGDSTPLSSWPENSPRASMIPQPKSALISDLLDSEDQLRFDILGFSYEDFQQYTNECVANGWQISTSMDDIAYFVPKDGFSLDLMYSDDSSTLSVYLNKEQQ
;
A
#
# COMPACT_ATOMS: atom_id res chain seq x y z
N MET A 1 -30.43 -3.42 -20.10
CA MET A 1 -31.08 -4.19 -19.02
C MET A 1 -30.04 -4.50 -17.98
N THR A 2 -30.20 -3.90 -16.79
CA THR A 2 -29.75 -4.38 -15.46
C THR A 2 -28.43 -5.15 -15.35
N SER A 3 -27.48 -4.56 -14.63
CA SER A 3 -26.89 -5.19 -13.44
C SER A 3 -26.12 -4.18 -12.60
N PHE A 4 -26.82 -3.55 -11.66
CA PHE A 4 -26.21 -2.99 -10.45
C PHE A 4 -25.62 -4.17 -9.67
N LYS A 5 -24.30 -4.27 -9.53
CA LYS A 5 -23.69 -5.19 -8.56
C LYS A 5 -23.34 -4.36 -7.33
N GLN A 6 -24.09 -4.63 -6.26
CA GLN A 6 -23.85 -4.13 -4.93
C GLN A 6 -22.47 -4.62 -4.45
N GLY A 7 -21.66 -3.71 -3.93
CA GLY A 7 -20.49 -4.05 -3.14
C GLY A 7 -20.93 -4.91 -1.96
N MET A 8 -20.45 -6.14 -1.92
CA MET A 8 -20.69 -7.07 -0.83
C MET A 8 -19.57 -6.87 0.18
N THR A 9 -19.92 -6.28 1.32
CA THR A 9 -19.06 -6.17 2.49
C THR A 9 -18.50 -7.55 2.85
N VAL A 10 -17.18 -7.70 2.82
CA VAL A 10 -16.49 -8.91 3.29
C VAL A 10 -16.57 -8.92 4.82
N ALA A 11 -17.25 -9.93 5.37
CA ALA A 11 -17.24 -10.20 6.79
C ALA A 11 -15.93 -10.92 7.14
N VAL A 12 -14.98 -10.19 7.74
CA VAL A 12 -13.80 -10.77 8.37
C VAL A 12 -14.24 -11.55 9.60
N ILE A 13 -14.09 -12.88 9.55
CA ILE A 13 -14.28 -13.73 10.74
C ILE A 13 -13.01 -13.59 11.59
N CYS A 14 -13.01 -12.62 12.51
CA CYS A 14 -12.01 -12.57 13.57
C CYS A 14 -12.17 -13.79 14.50
N ALA A 15 -11.28 -14.77 14.38
CA ALA A 15 -11.08 -15.79 15.39
C ALA A 15 -10.47 -15.12 16.63
N SER A 16 -11.34 -14.74 17.57
CA SER A 16 -10.96 -14.17 18.86
C SER A 16 -10.34 -15.25 19.73
N LEU A 17 -9.03 -15.15 19.97
CA LEU A 17 -8.35 -15.88 21.04
C LEU A 17 -8.80 -15.32 22.39
N LEU A 18 -9.74 -16.03 23.02
CA LEU A 18 -10.15 -15.86 24.41
C LEU A 18 -8.96 -16.20 25.34
N SER A 19 -8.25 -15.18 25.81
CA SER A 19 -7.41 -15.27 27.01
C SER A 19 -8.23 -14.87 28.24
N VAL A 20 -8.65 -15.89 28.99
CA VAL A 20 -9.32 -15.77 30.28
C VAL A 20 -8.30 -15.35 31.32
N ILE A 21 -8.44 -14.15 31.89
CA ILE A 21 -7.86 -13.83 33.21
C ILE A 21 -8.98 -13.27 34.09
N ALA A 22 -9.49 -14.12 34.97
CA ALA A 22 -10.28 -13.72 36.11
C ALA A 22 -9.37 -13.18 37.22
N GLY A 23 -9.72 -12.06 37.85
CA GLY A 23 -8.94 -11.50 38.97
C GLY A 23 -9.40 -10.15 39.52
N CYS A 24 -10.62 -10.13 40.05
CA CYS A 24 -11.33 -9.13 40.85
C CYS A 24 -10.61 -7.97 41.59
N SER A 25 -11.36 -6.85 41.66
CA SER A 25 -11.73 -6.07 42.87
C SER A 25 -11.14 -4.66 43.01
N GLY A 26 -12.03 -3.65 42.99
CA GLY A 26 -11.76 -2.31 43.54
C GLY A 26 -12.80 -1.25 43.16
N ASN A 27 -13.88 -1.15 43.93
CA ASN A 27 -14.93 -0.13 43.83
C ASN A 27 -14.39 1.30 44.05
N GLY A 28 -14.89 2.28 43.28
CA GLY A 28 -14.66 3.70 43.57
C GLY A 28 -15.22 4.66 42.51
N GLN A 29 -16.48 5.01 42.63
CA GLN A 29 -17.14 6.09 41.89
C GLN A 29 -16.77 7.45 42.52
N SER A 30 -16.29 8.41 41.72
CA SER A 30 -16.53 9.86 41.92
C SER A 30 -16.02 10.70 40.73
N THR A 31 -16.89 11.59 40.30
CA THR A 31 -16.79 12.63 39.27
C THR A 31 -15.71 13.68 39.52
N THR A 32 -15.07 14.21 38.46
CA THR A 32 -14.91 15.66 38.19
C THR A 32 -14.27 15.92 36.83
N ASP A 33 -14.88 16.83 36.06
CA ASP A 33 -14.34 17.46 34.84
C ASP A 33 -12.95 18.09 35.04
N LYS A 34 -12.09 17.98 34.01
CA LYS A 34 -11.03 18.95 33.67
C LYS A 34 -10.45 18.68 32.26
N PRO A 35 -9.78 19.66 31.63
CA PRO A 35 -10.03 20.10 30.26
C PRO A 35 -9.07 19.51 29.23
N ALA A 36 -9.43 19.69 27.97
CA ALA A 36 -8.59 19.50 26.80
C ALA A 36 -7.22 20.18 26.93
N GLY A 37 -6.18 19.48 26.47
CA GLY A 37 -4.84 20.02 26.30
C GLY A 37 -3.77 19.28 27.09
N GLU A 38 -3.50 18.02 26.73
CA GLU A 38 -2.16 17.45 26.89
C GLU A 38 -1.74 16.93 25.52
N HIS A 39 -0.81 17.66 24.89
CA HIS A 39 -0.02 17.14 23.79
C HIS A 39 0.58 15.81 24.25
N ALA A 40 0.10 14.72 23.65
CA ALA A 40 0.74 13.44 23.78
C ALA A 40 2.21 13.63 23.36
N LYS A 41 3.06 13.33 24.33
CA LYS A 41 4.52 13.33 24.31
C LYS A 41 5.04 12.81 22.97
N THR A 42 5.69 13.68 22.20
CA THR A 42 6.46 13.33 21.01
C THR A 42 7.52 12.32 21.43
N THR A 43 7.27 11.04 21.12
CA THR A 43 8.30 10.01 21.18
C THR A 43 9.15 10.20 19.94
N SER A 44 10.44 10.48 20.12
CA SER A 44 11.42 10.63 19.04
C SER A 44 11.33 9.46 18.05
N SER A 45 11.08 9.76 16.78
CA SER A 45 10.93 8.90 15.61
C SER A 45 12.23 8.20 15.14
N ASN A 46 13.23 8.08 16.01
CA ASN A 46 14.57 7.66 15.63
C ASN A 46 14.85 6.17 15.84
N ASP A 47 13.80 5.37 16.09
CA ASP A 47 13.96 3.94 16.22
C ASP A 47 14.15 3.34 14.83
N GLU A 48 15.35 2.83 14.63
CA GLU A 48 15.77 2.14 13.44
C GLU A 48 14.85 0.94 13.16
N ILE A 49 14.22 0.86 11.98
CA ILE A 49 13.39 -0.30 11.60
C ILE A 49 14.23 -1.57 11.58
N THR A 50 13.79 -2.62 12.28
CA THR A 50 14.38 -3.96 12.25
C THR A 50 13.38 -5.00 11.74
N VAL A 51 13.91 -6.09 11.17
CA VAL A 51 13.09 -7.18 10.61
C VAL A 51 12.19 -7.83 11.68
N GLU A 52 12.63 -7.88 12.95
CA GLU A 52 11.87 -8.46 14.05
C GLU A 52 10.62 -7.64 14.41
N GLN A 53 10.60 -6.35 14.08
CA GLN A 53 9.41 -5.50 14.27
C GLN A 53 8.33 -5.76 13.22
N LEU A 54 8.66 -6.51 12.16
CA LEU A 54 7.80 -6.74 11.01
C LEU A 54 7.55 -8.24 10.84
N PRO A 55 6.91 -8.93 11.80
CA PRO A 55 6.55 -10.32 11.60
C PRO A 55 5.60 -10.45 10.41
N TRP A 56 5.93 -11.34 9.48
CA TRP A 56 5.07 -11.68 8.35
C TRP A 56 4.74 -13.17 8.29
N ASN A 57 3.63 -13.47 7.64
CA ASN A 57 3.15 -14.82 7.36
C ASN A 57 2.78 -14.93 5.89
N VAL A 58 3.04 -16.10 5.30
CA VAL A 58 2.64 -16.40 3.93
C VAL A 58 1.79 -17.66 3.92
N GLU A 59 0.62 -17.59 3.30
CA GLU A 59 -0.34 -18.68 3.26
C GLU A 59 -1.19 -18.68 1.98
N GLU A 60 -1.86 -19.79 1.69
CA GLU A 60 -2.84 -19.84 0.61
C GLU A 60 -4.16 -19.18 1.04
N GLY A 61 -4.72 -18.38 0.16
CA GLY A 61 -6.01 -17.72 0.34
C GLY A 61 -6.85 -17.74 -0.94
N ILE A 62 -8.01 -17.09 -0.88
CA ILE A 62 -8.91 -16.91 -2.02
C ILE A 62 -9.12 -15.41 -2.21
N ASP A 63 -8.79 -14.91 -3.40
CA ASP A 63 -9.10 -13.55 -3.84
C ASP A 63 -10.00 -13.61 -5.08
N ASN A 64 -11.13 -12.90 -5.04
CA ASN A 64 -12.10 -12.85 -6.14
C ASN A 64 -12.53 -14.22 -6.74
N GLY A 65 -12.44 -15.29 -5.93
CA GLY A 65 -12.78 -16.66 -6.33
C GLY A 65 -11.60 -17.48 -6.85
N ASP A 66 -10.43 -16.87 -7.02
CA ASP A 66 -9.19 -17.52 -7.43
C ASP A 66 -8.30 -17.83 -6.23
N ARG A 67 -7.56 -18.95 -6.31
CA ARG A 67 -6.55 -19.27 -5.30
C ARG A 67 -5.33 -18.38 -5.47
N ARG A 68 -4.82 -17.85 -4.37
CA ARG A 68 -3.63 -17.01 -4.32
C ARG A 68 -2.72 -17.46 -3.19
N VAL A 69 -1.42 -17.27 -3.34
CA VAL A 69 -0.51 -17.18 -2.20
C VAL A 69 -0.51 -15.72 -1.74
N MET A 70 -0.78 -15.51 -0.46
CA MET A 70 -0.97 -14.20 0.14
C MET A 70 0.07 -14.00 1.24
N VAL A 71 0.61 -12.79 1.32
CA VAL A 71 1.50 -12.36 2.40
C VAL A 71 0.73 -11.42 3.33
N SER A 72 1.01 -11.50 4.62
CA SER A 72 0.53 -10.53 5.61
C SER A 72 1.66 -10.14 6.54
N PHE A 73 1.68 -8.89 7.00
CA PHE A 73 2.60 -8.44 8.03
C PHE A 73 1.89 -7.59 9.09
N THR A 74 2.52 -7.45 10.25
CA THR A 74 2.08 -6.50 11.29
C THR A 74 3.15 -5.45 11.49
N ASN A 75 2.77 -4.17 11.43
CA ASN A 75 3.70 -3.07 11.67
C ASN A 75 3.88 -2.82 13.17
N ASN A 76 4.96 -3.32 13.77
CA ASN A 76 5.31 -2.99 15.17
C ASN A 76 6.37 -1.87 15.27
N THR A 77 6.59 -1.13 14.18
CA THR A 77 7.47 0.05 14.19
C THR A 77 6.70 1.27 14.69
N ASN A 78 7.38 2.41 14.80
CA ASN A 78 6.79 3.72 15.07
C ASN A 78 6.63 4.57 13.80
N HIS A 79 6.82 3.98 12.62
CA HIS A 79 6.68 4.63 11.32
C HIS A 79 5.46 4.10 10.60
N ASP A 80 4.82 4.93 9.78
CA ASP A 80 3.82 4.44 8.83
C ASP A 80 4.56 3.78 7.66
N ILE A 81 4.17 2.55 7.33
CA ILE A 81 4.76 1.77 6.25
C ILE A 81 3.88 1.93 5.00
N THR A 82 4.53 2.20 3.87
CA THR A 82 3.87 2.35 2.56
C THR A 82 4.08 1.12 1.68
N GLU A 83 5.20 0.42 1.87
CA GLU A 83 5.54 -0.80 1.13
C GLU A 83 6.28 -1.80 2.00
N PHE A 84 5.89 -3.07 1.87
CA PHE A 84 6.56 -4.24 2.42
C PHE A 84 6.71 -5.25 1.29
N GLU A 85 7.94 -5.57 0.91
CA GLU A 85 8.23 -6.54 -0.15
C GLU A 85 9.30 -7.52 0.30
N VAL A 86 9.04 -8.82 0.11
CA VAL A 86 10.03 -9.87 0.33
C VAL A 86 10.35 -10.49 -1.03
N ASP A 87 11.56 -10.29 -1.50
CA ASP A 87 12.14 -11.03 -2.62
C ASP A 87 12.58 -12.42 -2.15
N TYR A 88 12.37 -13.41 -3.01
CA TYR A 88 12.72 -14.80 -2.78
C TYR A 88 13.68 -15.30 -3.86
N SER A 89 14.71 -16.01 -3.41
CA SER A 89 15.67 -16.69 -4.28
C SER A 89 15.43 -18.19 -4.24
N LEU A 90 15.44 -18.84 -5.41
CA LEU A 90 15.35 -20.31 -5.49
C LEU A 90 16.48 -20.96 -4.69
N LYS A 91 16.15 -22.00 -3.92
CA LYS A 91 17.16 -22.79 -3.20
C LYS A 91 18.13 -23.43 -4.19
N ALA A 92 19.41 -23.47 -3.82
CA ALA A 92 20.49 -23.87 -4.72
C ALA A 92 20.39 -25.31 -5.27
N ASP A 93 19.67 -26.20 -4.57
CA ASP A 93 19.56 -27.63 -4.88
C ASP A 93 18.23 -28.03 -5.54
N ILE A 94 17.39 -27.07 -5.92
CA ILE A 94 16.11 -27.34 -6.59
C ILE A 94 16.32 -27.88 -8.01
N THR A 95 15.71 -29.02 -8.28
CA THR A 95 15.73 -29.68 -9.59
C THR A 95 14.63 -29.15 -10.52
N ASP A 96 14.83 -29.32 -11.82
CA ASP A 96 13.82 -28.95 -12.82
C ASP A 96 12.51 -29.75 -12.66
N GLU A 97 12.59 -30.98 -12.15
CA GLU A 97 11.41 -31.81 -11.85
C GLU A 97 10.58 -31.22 -10.71
N GLN A 98 11.24 -30.72 -9.64
CA GLN A 98 10.56 -30.04 -8.53
C GLN A 98 9.88 -28.75 -8.99
N ILE A 99 10.55 -27.96 -9.83
CA ILE A 99 9.96 -26.74 -10.41
C ILE A 99 8.76 -27.11 -11.29
N ALA A 100 8.93 -28.06 -12.21
CA ALA A 100 7.85 -28.48 -13.11
C ALA A 100 6.62 -28.99 -12.33
N GLN A 101 6.84 -29.70 -11.23
CA GLN A 101 5.76 -30.18 -10.37
C GLN A 101 5.05 -29.04 -9.64
N ALA A 102 5.78 -28.07 -9.07
CA ALA A 102 5.18 -26.96 -8.34
C ALA A 102 4.38 -26.00 -9.23
N PHE A 103 4.79 -25.87 -10.50
CA PHE A 103 4.16 -24.99 -11.49
C PHE A 103 3.22 -25.75 -12.44
N GLU A 104 2.91 -27.02 -12.17
CA GLU A 104 1.95 -27.79 -12.97
C GLU A 104 0.56 -27.12 -12.93
N GLY A 105 -0.03 -26.88 -14.10
CA GLY A 105 -1.37 -26.28 -14.20
C GLY A 105 -1.40 -24.75 -14.03
N THR A 106 -0.24 -24.10 -13.88
CA THR A 106 -0.10 -22.64 -14.09
C THR A 106 -0.30 -22.29 -15.57
N ALA A 107 -0.27 -20.98 -15.90
CA ALA A 107 -0.43 -20.51 -17.28
C ALA A 107 0.38 -21.37 -18.27
N SER A 108 -0.24 -21.74 -19.40
CA SER A 108 0.35 -22.72 -20.31
C SER A 108 1.73 -22.29 -20.80
N GLY A 109 2.74 -23.13 -20.57
CA GLY A 109 4.08 -22.96 -21.14
C GLY A 109 5.16 -22.46 -20.20
N VAL A 110 4.91 -22.30 -18.89
CA VAL A 110 5.97 -22.01 -17.92
C VAL A 110 6.92 -23.20 -17.81
N THR A 111 8.19 -22.99 -18.16
CA THR A 111 9.25 -23.99 -18.05
C THR A 111 10.09 -23.77 -16.78
N PRO A 112 10.85 -24.78 -16.31
CA PRO A 112 11.79 -24.58 -15.22
C PRO A 112 12.83 -23.50 -15.49
N GLU A 113 13.26 -23.33 -16.75
CA GLU A 113 14.17 -22.25 -17.14
C GLU A 113 13.52 -20.87 -16.99
N ASP A 114 12.24 -20.73 -17.34
CA ASP A 114 11.51 -19.47 -17.15
C ASP A 114 11.45 -19.09 -15.67
N VAL A 115 11.09 -20.04 -14.79
CA VAL A 115 11.02 -19.80 -13.34
C VAL A 115 12.37 -19.38 -12.78
N ARG A 116 13.47 -20.00 -13.22
CA ARG A 116 14.83 -19.63 -12.78
C ARG A 116 15.25 -18.22 -13.19
N ASN A 117 14.65 -17.67 -14.24
CA ASN A 117 14.94 -16.34 -14.76
C ASN A 117 13.86 -15.31 -14.41
N THR A 118 12.90 -15.68 -13.57
CA THR A 118 11.76 -14.85 -13.18
C THR A 118 11.86 -14.46 -11.71
N SER A 119 11.52 -13.22 -11.37
CA SER A 119 11.47 -12.76 -9.98
C SER A 119 10.38 -13.51 -9.21
N LEU A 120 10.66 -13.84 -7.95
CA LEU A 120 9.70 -14.37 -7.01
C LEU A 120 9.61 -13.38 -5.85
N ASN A 121 8.46 -12.77 -5.62
CA ASN A 121 8.30 -11.83 -4.52
C ASN A 121 6.92 -11.90 -3.89
N CYS A 122 6.81 -11.34 -2.69
CA CYS A 122 5.57 -11.13 -1.99
C CYS A 122 5.49 -9.66 -1.60
N THR A 123 4.48 -8.95 -2.10
CA THR A 123 4.42 -7.49 -2.00
C THR A 123 3.11 -7.02 -1.37
N ILE A 124 3.23 -6.03 -0.51
CA ILE A 124 2.14 -5.30 0.14
C ILE A 124 2.42 -3.82 -0.04
N ARG A 125 1.55 -3.13 -0.77
CA ARG A 125 1.56 -1.67 -0.93
C ARG A 125 0.28 -1.13 -0.35
N SER A 126 0.37 -0.67 0.90
CA SER A 126 -0.78 -0.18 1.65
C SER A 126 -0.29 0.62 2.84
N MET A 127 -0.93 1.75 3.12
CA MET A 127 -0.67 2.52 4.34
C MET A 127 -0.96 1.65 5.55
N THR A 128 0.09 1.28 6.27
CA THR A 128 -0.01 0.44 7.46
C THR A 128 0.57 1.20 8.65
N GLY A 129 -0.30 1.71 9.51
CA GLY A 129 0.08 2.42 10.72
C GLY A 129 0.59 1.50 11.83
N GLN A 130 1.09 2.09 12.91
CA GLN A 130 1.58 1.33 14.06
C GLN A 130 0.50 0.41 14.67
N GLY A 131 0.84 -0.86 14.81
CA GLY A 131 -0.03 -1.91 15.35
C GLY A 131 -1.05 -2.45 14.36
N GLU A 132 -1.11 -1.90 13.13
CA GLU A 132 -1.97 -2.39 12.07
C GLU A 132 -1.32 -3.55 11.31
N SER A 133 -2.16 -4.29 10.60
CA SER A 133 -1.73 -5.38 9.71
C SER A 133 -2.27 -5.13 8.32
N ALA A 134 -1.48 -5.51 7.32
CA ALA A 134 -1.88 -5.46 5.92
C ALA A 134 -1.60 -6.80 5.24
N THR A 135 -2.29 -7.02 4.13
CA THR A 135 -2.21 -8.23 3.32
C THR A 135 -1.96 -7.85 1.86
N GLY A 136 -1.21 -8.69 1.16
CA GLY A 136 -0.96 -8.57 -0.26
C GLY A 136 -0.71 -9.94 -0.87
N PHE A 137 -0.02 -9.97 -2.02
CA PHE A 137 0.06 -11.16 -2.85
C PHE A 137 1.51 -11.56 -3.11
N CYS A 138 1.70 -12.83 -3.45
CA CYS A 138 2.97 -13.35 -3.93
C CYS A 138 2.90 -13.67 -5.41
N ASP A 139 3.93 -13.27 -6.14
CA ASP A 139 3.99 -13.28 -7.59
C ASP A 139 5.25 -13.99 -8.09
N TYR A 140 5.14 -14.60 -9.26
CA TYR A 140 6.25 -15.03 -10.09
C TYR A 140 6.23 -14.20 -11.38
N GLY A 141 7.11 -13.20 -11.46
CA GLY A 141 7.12 -12.23 -12.54
C GLY A 141 5.83 -11.43 -12.57
N ALA A 142 5.08 -11.51 -13.67
CA ALA A 142 3.81 -10.79 -13.85
C ALA A 142 2.57 -11.63 -13.48
N TRP A 143 2.75 -12.75 -12.77
CA TRP A 143 1.69 -13.72 -12.50
C TRP A 143 1.61 -14.05 -11.02
N TYR A 144 0.39 -14.14 -10.49
CA TYR A 144 0.17 -14.60 -9.13
C TYR A 144 0.60 -16.05 -8.91
N MET A 145 1.27 -16.30 -7.78
CA MET A 145 1.38 -17.64 -7.23
C MET A 145 0.01 -18.10 -6.73
N THR A 146 -0.28 -19.38 -6.91
CA THR A 146 -1.58 -20.01 -6.60
C THR A 146 -1.46 -21.18 -5.63
N SER A 147 -0.23 -21.58 -5.29
CA SER A 147 0.08 -22.70 -4.40
C SER A 147 1.36 -22.44 -3.62
N MET A 148 1.37 -22.78 -2.34
CA MET A 148 2.59 -22.69 -1.50
C MET A 148 3.72 -23.56 -2.04
N ALA A 149 3.41 -24.63 -2.78
CA ALA A 149 4.43 -25.46 -3.42
C ALA A 149 5.35 -24.66 -4.36
N GLN A 150 4.88 -23.54 -4.92
CA GLN A 150 5.69 -22.65 -5.75
C GLN A 150 6.71 -21.87 -4.92
N LEU A 151 6.26 -21.28 -3.80
CA LEU A 151 7.11 -20.49 -2.92
C LEU A 151 8.05 -21.36 -2.07
N ASP A 152 7.64 -22.58 -1.72
CA ASP A 152 8.45 -23.54 -0.94
C ASP A 152 9.76 -23.96 -1.64
N LEU A 153 9.89 -23.69 -2.95
CA LEU A 153 11.13 -23.87 -3.71
C LEU A 153 12.18 -22.78 -3.42
N ALA A 154 11.76 -21.68 -2.82
CA ALA A 154 12.59 -20.51 -2.58
C ALA A 154 12.77 -20.23 -1.08
N GLU A 155 13.72 -19.36 -0.78
CA GLU A 155 13.96 -18.81 0.55
C GLU A 155 14.03 -17.28 0.47
N PRO A 156 13.66 -16.56 1.56
CA PRO A 156 13.75 -15.10 1.57
C PRO A 156 15.18 -14.63 1.27
N ASP A 157 15.30 -13.62 0.41
CA ASP A 157 16.57 -13.06 -0.05
C ASP A 157 16.75 -11.63 0.47
N ILE A 158 15.84 -10.72 0.08
CA ILE A 158 15.84 -9.32 0.48
C ILE A 158 14.45 -8.94 0.97
N LEU A 159 14.38 -8.33 2.15
CA LEU A 159 13.20 -7.60 2.61
C LEU A 159 13.40 -6.11 2.31
N THR A 160 12.47 -5.51 1.59
CA THR A 160 12.39 -4.09 1.28
C THR A 160 11.23 -3.48 2.04
N VAL A 161 11.48 -2.38 2.75
CA VAL A 161 10.46 -1.63 3.50
C VAL A 161 10.57 -0.15 3.18
N GLN A 162 9.49 0.43 2.67
CA GLN A 162 9.36 1.87 2.50
C GLN A 162 8.47 2.44 3.61
N TYR A 163 8.88 3.56 4.19
CA TYR A 163 8.19 4.19 5.32
C TYR A 163 8.24 5.70 5.28
N VAL A 164 7.29 6.32 5.97
CA VAL A 164 7.23 7.77 6.16
C VAL A 164 8.20 8.19 7.25
N ASN A 165 9.27 8.88 6.87
CA ASN A 165 10.16 9.54 7.80
C ASN A 165 9.61 10.94 8.13
N THR A 166 8.97 11.04 9.30
CA THR A 166 8.35 12.30 9.75
C THR A 166 9.35 13.38 10.17
N ASP A 167 10.60 13.03 10.47
CA ASP A 167 11.65 14.00 10.82
C ASP A 167 12.18 14.73 9.59
N SER A 168 12.41 14.00 8.50
CA SER A 168 12.88 14.57 7.22
C SER A 168 11.75 14.92 6.26
N ASN A 169 10.51 14.52 6.56
CA ASN A 169 9.35 14.63 5.68
C ASN A 169 9.63 13.99 4.31
N THR A 170 10.12 12.75 4.33
CA THR A 170 10.48 11.97 3.15
C THR A 170 9.90 10.56 3.24
N LEU A 171 9.79 9.89 2.10
CA LEU A 171 9.76 8.44 2.06
C LEU A 171 11.19 7.91 1.99
N ASP A 172 11.49 7.02 2.92
CA ASP A 172 12.78 6.37 3.02
C ASP A 172 12.60 4.87 2.80
N THR A 173 13.58 4.24 2.15
CA THR A 173 13.61 2.79 1.94
C THR A 173 14.73 2.16 2.75
N VAL A 174 14.44 1.04 3.41
CA VAL A 174 15.43 0.18 4.06
C VAL A 174 15.35 -1.23 3.50
N TYR A 175 16.50 -1.87 3.45
CA TYR A 175 16.68 -3.23 2.97
C TYR A 175 17.26 -4.09 4.09
N TYR A 176 16.76 -5.31 4.24
CA TYR A 176 17.38 -6.35 5.03
C TYR A 176 17.74 -7.53 4.11
N ASP A 177 19.03 -7.81 3.99
CA ASP A 177 19.57 -8.92 3.23
C ASP A 177 19.67 -10.15 4.15
N PHE A 178 18.88 -11.19 3.86
CA PHE A 178 18.84 -12.43 4.64
C PHE A 178 20.12 -13.26 4.50
N ASN A 179 20.81 -13.17 3.37
CA ASN A 179 22.05 -13.87 3.09
C ASN A 179 23.20 -13.31 3.94
N SER A 180 23.39 -12.00 3.92
CA SER A 180 24.46 -11.34 4.68
C SER A 180 24.06 -10.95 6.10
N LYS A 181 22.76 -10.98 6.42
CA LYS A 181 22.14 -10.51 7.68
C LYS A 181 22.45 -9.05 7.96
N LYS A 182 22.55 -8.25 6.89
CA LYS A 182 22.86 -6.83 6.98
C LYS A 182 21.67 -6.01 6.58
N LYS A 183 21.53 -4.89 7.29
CA LYS A 183 20.62 -3.83 6.90
C LYS A 183 21.36 -2.76 6.11
N ASN A 184 20.70 -2.22 5.11
CA ASN A 184 21.12 -1.01 4.40
C ASN A 184 19.94 -0.04 4.32
N LYS A 185 20.22 1.26 4.36
CA LYS A 185 19.26 2.29 3.99
C LYS A 185 19.56 2.72 2.57
N ASP A 186 18.54 2.96 1.76
CA ASP A 186 18.71 3.59 0.47
C ASP A 186 19.39 4.96 0.62
N GLY A 187 20.25 5.31 -0.35
CA GLY A 187 20.89 6.62 -0.39
C GLY A 187 19.92 7.71 -0.85
N ASP A 188 18.88 7.32 -1.58
CA ASP A 188 17.85 8.21 -2.08
C ASP A 188 16.63 8.21 -1.15
N SER A 189 15.89 9.32 -1.15
CA SER A 189 14.66 9.49 -0.39
C SER A 189 13.72 10.41 -1.16
N THR A 190 12.44 10.09 -1.19
CA THR A 190 11.44 10.86 -1.95
C THR A 190 10.86 11.96 -1.06
N PRO A 191 11.01 13.25 -1.39
CA PRO A 191 10.43 14.33 -0.61
C PRO A 191 8.90 14.26 -0.61
N LEU A 192 8.31 14.38 0.57
CA LEU A 192 6.88 14.60 0.72
C LEU A 192 6.59 16.10 0.71
N SER A 193 5.44 16.46 0.17
CA SER A 193 5.01 17.84 -0.02
C SER A 193 3.79 18.15 0.85
N SER A 194 3.70 19.39 1.30
CA SER A 194 2.47 19.91 1.88
C SER A 194 1.53 20.41 0.79
N TRP A 195 0.23 20.36 1.02
CA TRP A 195 -0.75 20.95 0.12
C TRP A 195 -0.50 22.45 -0.09
N PRO A 196 -0.48 22.95 -1.34
CA PRO A 196 -0.20 24.36 -1.61
C PRO A 196 -1.45 25.24 -1.39
N GLU A 197 -1.84 25.43 -0.12
CA GLU A 197 -3.06 26.14 0.32
C GLU A 197 -3.34 27.50 -0.36
N ASN A 198 -2.28 28.24 -0.71
CA ASN A 198 -2.39 29.58 -1.29
C ASN A 198 -2.34 29.59 -2.83
N SER A 199 -2.32 28.42 -3.47
CA SER A 199 -2.27 28.31 -4.91
C SER A 199 -3.63 28.53 -5.56
N PRO A 200 -3.72 29.38 -6.60
CA PRO A 200 -4.93 29.47 -7.41
C PRO A 200 -5.37 28.13 -7.98
N ARG A 201 -4.44 27.26 -8.39
CA ARG A 201 -4.75 25.94 -8.96
C ARG A 201 -5.25 24.98 -7.89
N ALA A 202 -4.62 24.98 -6.71
CA ALA A 202 -5.09 24.15 -5.60
C ALA A 202 -6.51 24.51 -5.17
N SER A 203 -6.91 25.79 -5.28
CA SER A 203 -8.29 26.20 -4.98
C SER A 203 -9.34 25.67 -5.98
N MET A 204 -8.93 25.11 -7.12
CA MET A 204 -9.83 24.58 -8.16
C MET A 204 -10.27 23.14 -7.90
N ILE A 205 -9.59 22.40 -7.03
CA ILE A 205 -9.88 20.99 -6.72
C ILE A 205 -9.91 20.80 -5.19
N PRO A 206 -10.61 19.78 -4.67
CA PRO A 206 -10.58 19.51 -3.23
C PRO A 206 -9.16 19.14 -2.78
N GLN A 207 -8.77 19.56 -1.58
CA GLN A 207 -7.58 19.02 -0.92
C GLN A 207 -7.85 17.55 -0.55
N PRO A 208 -7.00 16.60 -0.97
CA PRO A 208 -7.16 15.22 -0.57
C PRO A 208 -6.94 15.08 0.95
N LYS A 209 -7.86 14.39 1.64
CA LYS A 209 -7.76 14.18 3.09
C LYS A 209 -6.66 13.16 3.40
N SER A 210 -5.85 13.46 4.42
CA SER A 210 -4.84 12.53 4.95
C SER A 210 -3.88 11.98 3.88
N ALA A 211 -3.48 12.83 2.94
CA ALA A 211 -2.66 12.45 1.78
C ALA A 211 -1.17 12.60 2.04
N LEU A 212 -0.40 11.56 1.74
CA LEU A 212 1.05 11.65 1.51
C LEU A 212 1.26 12.15 0.08
N ILE A 213 1.52 13.45 -0.06
CA ILE A 213 1.70 14.06 -1.38
C ILE A 213 3.17 13.94 -1.79
N SER A 214 3.45 13.37 -2.96
CA SER A 214 4.77 13.43 -3.62
C SER A 214 4.66 14.11 -4.97
N ASP A 215 5.82 14.40 -5.56
CA ASP A 215 5.94 14.90 -6.94
C ASP A 215 5.07 16.13 -7.26
N LEU A 216 4.87 16.98 -6.23
CA LEU A 216 4.08 18.20 -6.34
C LEU A 216 4.76 19.21 -7.26
N LEU A 217 4.06 19.57 -8.33
CA LEU A 217 4.40 20.64 -9.24
C LEU A 217 3.21 21.57 -9.38
N ASP A 218 3.35 22.79 -8.88
CA ASP A 218 2.37 23.87 -9.02
C ASP A 218 2.97 25.02 -9.81
N SER A 219 2.39 25.31 -10.97
CA SER A 219 2.77 26.40 -11.87
C SER A 219 1.53 27.12 -12.39
N GLU A 220 1.72 28.17 -13.20
CA GLU A 220 0.59 28.88 -13.81
C GLU A 220 -0.25 27.99 -14.75
N ASP A 221 0.37 26.98 -15.36
CA ASP A 221 -0.25 26.15 -16.39
C ASP A 221 -0.63 24.75 -15.88
N GLN A 222 -0.20 24.35 -14.68
CA GLN A 222 -0.56 23.05 -14.13
C GLN A 222 -0.46 22.96 -12.61
N LEU A 223 -1.26 22.07 -12.03
CA LEU A 223 -1.03 21.45 -10.73
C LEU A 223 -0.98 19.94 -10.94
N ARG A 224 0.18 19.34 -10.68
CA ARG A 224 0.40 17.89 -10.72
C ARG A 224 0.92 17.43 -9.38
N PHE A 225 0.45 16.29 -8.90
CA PHE A 225 0.99 15.62 -7.73
C PHE A 225 0.54 14.17 -7.70
N ASP A 226 1.27 13.36 -6.94
CA ASP A 226 0.90 11.99 -6.63
C ASP A 226 0.46 11.92 -5.16
N ILE A 227 -0.54 11.08 -4.88
CA ILE A 227 -0.96 10.73 -3.54
C ILE A 227 -0.66 9.27 -3.30
N LEU A 228 0.14 8.99 -2.27
CA LEU A 228 0.64 7.66 -1.99
C LEU A 228 -0.26 6.92 -1.01
N GLY A 229 -0.31 5.60 -1.16
CA GLY A 229 -1.04 4.71 -0.27
C GLY A 229 -2.56 4.80 -0.39
N PHE A 230 -3.06 5.23 -1.54
CA PHE A 230 -4.49 5.26 -1.85
C PHE A 230 -5.01 3.85 -2.19
N SER A 231 -6.12 3.46 -1.56
CA SER A 231 -6.90 2.31 -2.02
C SER A 231 -7.78 2.69 -3.20
N TYR A 232 -8.31 1.68 -3.88
CA TYR A 232 -9.34 1.89 -4.92
C TYR A 232 -10.56 2.65 -4.38
N GLU A 233 -10.97 2.37 -3.15
CA GLU A 233 -12.08 3.06 -2.49
C GLU A 233 -11.76 4.54 -2.24
N ASP A 234 -10.52 4.87 -1.86
CA ASP A 234 -10.06 6.25 -1.70
C ASP A 234 -10.06 7.01 -3.03
N PHE A 235 -9.62 6.37 -4.12
CA PHE A 235 -9.72 6.92 -5.47
C PHE A 235 -11.17 7.24 -5.85
N GLN A 236 -12.10 6.31 -5.61
CA GLN A 236 -13.52 6.54 -5.86
C GLN A 236 -14.07 7.66 -5.00
N GLN A 237 -13.68 7.74 -3.73
CA GLN A 237 -14.09 8.80 -2.83
C GLN A 237 -13.58 10.16 -3.32
N TYR A 238 -12.30 10.28 -3.65
CA TYR A 238 -11.71 11.54 -4.11
C TYR A 238 -12.30 11.99 -5.46
N THR A 239 -12.57 11.06 -6.37
CA THR A 239 -13.31 11.33 -7.61
C THR A 239 -14.67 11.96 -7.31
N ASN A 240 -15.41 11.43 -6.33
CA ASN A 240 -16.69 12.00 -5.90
C ASN A 240 -16.53 13.37 -5.21
N GLU A 241 -15.45 13.58 -4.45
CA GLU A 241 -15.13 14.89 -3.86
C GLU A 241 -14.87 15.94 -4.95
N CYS A 242 -14.19 15.58 -6.05
CA CYS A 242 -14.02 16.45 -7.22
C CYS A 242 -15.37 16.80 -7.87
N VAL A 243 -16.27 15.82 -8.01
CA VAL A 243 -17.64 16.07 -8.51
C VAL A 243 -18.42 17.00 -7.58
N ALA A 244 -18.34 16.79 -6.27
CA ALA A 244 -18.98 17.65 -5.28
C ALA A 244 -18.40 19.08 -5.29
N ASN A 245 -17.14 19.24 -5.70
CA ASN A 245 -16.49 20.53 -5.95
C ASN A 245 -16.89 21.17 -7.31
N GLY A 246 -17.83 20.55 -8.02
CA GLY A 246 -18.41 21.08 -9.25
C GLY A 246 -17.61 20.77 -10.50
N TRP A 247 -16.74 19.76 -10.49
CA TRP A 247 -16.24 19.14 -11.70
C TRP A 247 -17.28 18.15 -12.25
N GLN A 248 -17.29 17.95 -13.56
CA GLN A 248 -18.17 16.99 -14.22
C GLN A 248 -17.33 15.91 -14.87
N ILE A 249 -17.65 14.64 -14.64
CA ILE A 249 -16.97 13.52 -15.32
C ILE A 249 -17.32 13.55 -16.80
N SER A 250 -16.29 13.54 -17.65
CA SER A 250 -16.40 13.37 -19.10
C SER A 250 -16.41 11.88 -19.45
N THR A 251 -15.40 11.15 -18.96
CA THR A 251 -15.23 9.70 -19.15
C THR A 251 -14.61 9.11 -17.90
N SER A 252 -15.07 7.93 -17.48
CA SER A 252 -14.43 7.16 -16.42
C SER A 252 -14.18 5.73 -16.89
N MET A 253 -13.00 5.22 -16.58
CA MET A 253 -12.64 3.81 -16.63
C MET A 253 -12.51 3.30 -15.19
N ASP A 254 -12.12 2.04 -15.01
CA ASP A 254 -12.07 1.44 -13.68
C ASP A 254 -11.12 2.23 -12.77
N ASP A 255 -9.94 2.59 -13.26
CA ASP A 255 -8.81 3.23 -12.56
C ASP A 255 -8.51 4.67 -13.03
N ILE A 256 -9.33 5.24 -13.93
CA ILE A 256 -9.09 6.57 -14.49
C ILE A 256 -10.39 7.38 -14.52
N ALA A 257 -10.32 8.66 -14.16
CA ALA A 257 -11.40 9.62 -14.33
C ALA A 257 -10.93 10.87 -15.08
N TYR A 258 -11.50 11.10 -16.25
CA TYR A 258 -11.33 12.32 -17.05
C TYR A 258 -12.50 13.25 -16.81
N PHE A 259 -12.23 14.52 -16.52
CA PHE A 259 -13.27 15.52 -16.28
C PHE A 259 -13.44 16.45 -17.48
N VAL A 260 -14.64 17.02 -17.61
CA VAL A 260 -14.93 18.07 -18.58
C VAL A 260 -14.10 19.32 -18.20
N PRO A 261 -13.43 19.96 -19.17
CA PRO A 261 -12.67 21.17 -18.90
C PRO A 261 -13.52 22.25 -18.23
N LYS A 262 -12.96 22.90 -17.22
CA LYS A 262 -13.59 23.92 -16.39
C LYS A 262 -12.60 25.05 -16.15
N ASP A 263 -13.07 26.29 -16.32
CA ASP A 263 -12.27 27.51 -16.08
C ASP A 263 -10.92 27.56 -16.82
N GLY A 264 -10.83 26.91 -17.99
CA GLY A 264 -9.62 26.85 -18.82
C GLY A 264 -8.66 25.72 -18.46
N PHE A 265 -9.07 24.77 -17.62
CA PHE A 265 -8.25 23.63 -17.20
C PHE A 265 -8.99 22.30 -17.38
N SER A 266 -8.25 21.25 -17.72
CA SER A 266 -8.65 19.83 -17.62
C SER A 266 -8.17 19.23 -16.31
N LEU A 267 -8.98 18.34 -15.73
CA LEU A 267 -8.63 17.56 -14.56
C LEU A 267 -8.69 16.07 -14.95
N ASP A 268 -7.60 15.36 -14.68
CA ASP A 268 -7.48 13.92 -14.88
C ASP A 268 -6.98 13.27 -13.59
N LEU A 269 -7.58 12.14 -13.24
CA LEU A 269 -7.21 11.29 -12.11
C LEU A 269 -6.81 9.92 -12.65
N MET A 270 -5.63 9.43 -12.29
CA MET A 270 -5.11 8.12 -12.70
C MET A 270 -4.67 7.35 -11.48
N TYR A 271 -5.40 6.30 -11.14
CA TYR A 271 -5.09 5.38 -10.05
C TYR A 271 -4.24 4.22 -10.57
N SER A 272 -3.25 3.83 -9.79
CA SER A 272 -2.46 2.62 -10.01
C SER A 272 -2.60 1.72 -8.80
N ASP A 273 -3.28 0.58 -8.99
CA ASP A 273 -3.40 -0.46 -7.95
C ASP A 273 -2.02 -1.03 -7.60
N ASP A 274 -1.21 -1.31 -8.64
CA ASP A 274 0.16 -1.83 -8.52
C ASP A 274 1.06 -1.01 -7.60
N SER A 275 0.89 0.31 -7.55
CA SER A 275 1.67 1.22 -6.71
C SER A 275 0.86 1.87 -5.59
N SER A 276 -0.43 1.52 -5.46
CA SER A 276 -1.39 2.17 -4.56
C SER A 276 -1.27 3.70 -4.58
N THR A 277 -1.17 4.26 -5.77
CA THR A 277 -0.88 5.69 -6.00
C THR A 277 -1.95 6.31 -6.86
N LEU A 278 -2.41 7.50 -6.48
CA LEU A 278 -3.28 8.34 -7.29
C LEU A 278 -2.48 9.51 -7.86
N SER A 279 -2.30 9.54 -9.18
CA SER A 279 -1.77 10.70 -9.89
C SER A 279 -2.89 11.67 -10.25
N VAL A 280 -2.70 12.93 -9.88
CA VAL A 280 -3.65 14.02 -10.15
C VAL A 280 -3.01 15.01 -11.11
N TYR A 281 -3.72 15.32 -12.19
CA TYR A 281 -3.29 16.27 -13.21
C TYR A 281 -4.37 17.32 -13.42
N LEU A 282 -4.10 18.55 -13.02
CA LEU A 282 -4.88 19.73 -13.40
C LEU A 282 -4.06 20.55 -14.38
N ASN A 283 -4.38 20.48 -15.68
CA ASN A 283 -3.60 21.09 -16.74
C ASN A 283 -4.40 22.18 -17.44
N LYS A 284 -3.73 23.27 -17.82
CA LYS A 284 -4.34 24.30 -18.65
C LYS A 284 -4.60 23.76 -20.06
N GLU A 285 -5.78 24.05 -20.57
CA GLU A 285 -6.16 23.67 -21.93
C GLU A 285 -5.27 24.38 -22.96
N GLN A 286 -4.71 23.61 -23.89
CA GLN A 286 -4.01 24.18 -25.04
C GLN A 286 -5.05 24.74 -26.02
N GLN A 287 -4.94 26.04 -26.33
CA GLN A 287 -5.82 26.72 -27.30
C GLN A 287 -5.50 26.34 -28.75
#